data_AF-A0A6A4GYV3-F1
#
_entry.id   AF-A0A6A4GYV3-F1
#
_cell.length_a   1.000
_cell.length_b   1.000
_cell.length_c   1.000
_cell.angle_alpha   90.00
_cell.angle_beta   90.00
_cell.angle_gamma   90.00
#
_symmetry.space_group_name_H-M   'P 1'
#
loop_
_entity.id
_entity.type
_entity.pdbx_description
1 polymer ?
#
loop_
_entity_poly.entity_id
_entity_poly.type
_entity_poly.pdbx_seq_one_letter_code
_entity_poly.pdbx_strand_id
1 'polypeptide(L)'
;STRTASNAFAEALEGTTLAKPTATRAITNRVTWLQAWYTYKEAVCFVYGSRRRELQAYELHIQRLFNNFQPSVHPSIIKYDKAVRQLIGSRRDILLDEVNRYIIPGGMHYQLQGSSSGDHSKSSTRPRNKAKEVCHNFNRGNCDGCERKHQCSTCGEKGHGANK
;
A
#
# COMPACT_ATOMS: atom_id res chain seq x y z
N SER A 1 -36.65 -12.70 -27.94
CA SER A 1 -35.27 -13.19 -28.11
C SER A 1 -34.29 -12.30 -27.38
N THR A 2 -33.87 -12.69 -26.17
CA THR A 2 -32.86 -11.99 -25.37
C THR A 2 -31.51 -12.68 -25.57
N ARG A 3 -30.56 -11.99 -26.22
CA ARG A 3 -29.16 -12.44 -26.35
C ARG A 3 -28.47 -12.32 -25.00
N THR A 4 -28.17 -13.45 -24.39
CA THR A 4 -27.21 -13.55 -23.28
C THR A 4 -25.82 -13.33 -23.88
N ALA A 5 -25.18 -12.20 -23.56
CA ALA A 5 -23.77 -12.01 -23.88
C ALA A 5 -22.96 -12.92 -22.95
N SER A 6 -22.34 -13.96 -23.50
CA SER A 6 -21.38 -14.78 -22.78
C SER A 6 -20.18 -13.91 -22.40
N ASN A 7 -19.93 -13.78 -21.09
CA ASN A 7 -18.73 -13.13 -20.57
C ASN A 7 -17.54 -14.08 -20.81
N ALA A 8 -17.00 -14.07 -22.02
CA ALA A 8 -15.81 -14.84 -22.42
C ALA A 8 -14.59 -14.63 -21.49
N PHE A 9 -14.57 -13.50 -20.76
CA PHE A 9 -13.56 -13.22 -19.73
C PHE A 9 -13.72 -14.06 -18.46
N ALA A 10 -14.95 -14.41 -18.09
CA ALA A 10 -15.22 -15.28 -16.94
C ALA A 10 -14.84 -16.74 -17.24
N GLU A 11 -15.17 -17.21 -18.45
CA GLU A 11 -14.78 -18.56 -18.93
C GLU A 11 -13.25 -18.72 -19.04
N ALA A 12 -12.53 -17.67 -19.47
CA ALA A 12 -11.07 -17.69 -19.52
C ALA A 12 -10.41 -17.81 -18.13
N LEU A 13 -11.09 -17.38 -17.07
CA LEU A 13 -10.59 -17.44 -15.70
C LEU A 13 -10.85 -18.81 -15.04
N GLU A 14 -11.92 -19.50 -15.43
CA GLU A 14 -12.26 -20.84 -14.91
C GLU A 14 -11.25 -21.93 -15.33
N GLY A 15 -10.56 -21.75 -16.46
CA GLY A 15 -9.55 -22.70 -16.96
C GLY A 15 -8.15 -22.54 -16.34
N THR A 16 -7.89 -21.48 -15.58
CA THR A 16 -6.58 -21.24 -14.97
C THR A 16 -6.67 -21.39 -13.46
N THR A 17 -6.58 -22.62 -12.97
CA THR A 17 -6.13 -22.86 -11.60
C THR A 17 -4.68 -22.39 -11.51
N LEU A 18 -4.49 -21.08 -11.32
CA LEU A 18 -3.20 -20.49 -11.05
C LEU A 18 -2.77 -20.98 -9.66
N ALA A 19 -2.21 -22.19 -9.61
CA ALA A 19 -1.66 -22.76 -8.40
C ALA A 19 -0.72 -21.71 -7.80
N LYS A 20 -0.96 -21.32 -6.54
CA LYS A 20 -0.16 -20.30 -5.88
C LYS A 20 1.31 -20.72 -5.98
N PRO A 21 2.16 -19.99 -6.71
CA PRO A 21 3.52 -20.44 -6.93
C PRO A 21 4.22 -20.55 -5.58
N THR A 22 4.77 -21.74 -5.30
CA THR A 22 5.54 -21.96 -4.08
C THR A 22 6.88 -21.26 -4.24
N ALA A 23 7.22 -20.36 -3.31
CA ALA A 23 8.50 -19.68 -3.31
C ALA A 23 9.63 -20.71 -3.17
N THR A 24 10.43 -20.88 -4.22
CA THR A 24 11.55 -21.84 -4.26
C THR A 24 12.81 -21.33 -3.58
N ARG A 25 12.93 -20.01 -3.38
CA ARG A 25 14.08 -19.36 -2.73
C ARG A 25 13.62 -18.36 -1.70
N ALA A 26 14.19 -18.44 -0.50
CA ALA A 26 13.94 -17.48 0.56
C ALA A 26 14.65 -16.15 0.27
N ILE A 27 13.97 -15.05 0.54
CA ILE A 27 14.56 -13.71 0.53
C ILE A 27 15.14 -13.47 1.93
N THR A 28 16.46 -13.30 2.02
CA THR A 28 17.17 -13.20 3.32
C THR A 28 18.11 -11.99 3.39
N ASN A 29 18.48 -11.43 2.25
CA ASN A 29 19.45 -10.34 2.17
C ASN A 29 19.16 -9.42 0.96
N ARG A 30 19.92 -8.32 0.88
CA ARG A 30 19.83 -7.32 -0.20
C ARG A 30 19.85 -7.95 -1.60
N VAL A 31 20.77 -8.88 -1.87
CA VAL A 31 20.95 -9.46 -3.21
C VAL A 31 19.73 -10.28 -3.63
N THR A 32 19.28 -11.18 -2.76
CA THR A 32 18.08 -12.00 -3.00
C THR A 32 16.82 -11.14 -3.12
N TRP A 33 16.72 -10.06 -2.34
CA TRP A 33 15.63 -9.10 -2.43
C TRP A 33 15.67 -8.33 -3.77
N LEU A 34 16.85 -7.86 -4.19
CA LEU A 34 17.01 -7.10 -5.43
C LEU A 34 16.66 -7.93 -6.66
N GLN A 35 17.05 -9.21 -6.69
CA GLN A 35 16.67 -10.13 -7.77
C GLN A 35 15.14 -10.28 -7.86
N ALA A 36 14.48 -10.55 -6.72
CA ALA A 36 13.02 -10.67 -6.68
C ALA A 36 12.32 -9.35 -7.04
N TRP A 37 12.84 -8.22 -6.55
CA TRP A 37 12.30 -6.90 -6.82
C TRP A 37 12.43 -6.51 -8.29
N TYR A 38 13.57 -6.81 -8.92
CA TYR A 38 13.80 -6.52 -10.35
C TYR A 38 12.77 -7.25 -11.23
N THR A 39 12.57 -8.55 -11.01
CA THR A 39 11.57 -9.33 -11.75
C THR A 39 10.17 -8.77 -11.55
N TYR A 40 9.81 -8.42 -10.30
CA TYR A 40 8.52 -7.79 -10.01
C TYR A 40 8.38 -6.42 -10.70
N LYS A 41 9.40 -5.57 -10.61
CA LYS A 41 9.41 -4.22 -11.17
C LYS A 41 9.22 -4.25 -12.69
N GLU A 42 9.96 -5.11 -13.40
CA GLU A 42 9.82 -5.23 -14.86
C GLU A 42 8.44 -5.75 -15.26
N ALA A 43 7.90 -6.74 -14.55
CA ALA A 43 6.54 -7.22 -14.80
C ALA A 43 5.48 -6.13 -14.58
N VAL A 44 5.60 -5.34 -13.51
CA VAL A 44 4.68 -4.22 -13.26
C VAL A 44 4.87 -3.10 -14.27
N CYS A 45 6.10 -2.75 -14.65
CA CYS A 45 6.36 -1.72 -15.64
C CYS A 45 5.91 -2.12 -17.04
N PHE A 46 5.89 -3.41 -17.36
CA PHE A 46 5.35 -3.93 -18.61
C PHE A 46 3.85 -3.63 -18.72
N VAL A 47 3.09 -3.84 -17.65
CA VAL A 47 1.64 -3.56 -17.62
C VAL A 47 1.34 -2.09 -17.36
N TYR A 48 2.13 -1.43 -16.51
CA TYR A 48 1.92 -0.08 -16.00
C TYR A 48 3.20 0.75 -16.14
N GLY A 49 3.52 1.18 -17.36
CA GLY A 49 4.76 1.91 -17.66
C GLY A 49 4.96 3.18 -16.82
N SER A 50 3.88 3.87 -16.45
CA SER A 50 3.91 5.08 -15.61
C SER A 50 4.42 4.84 -14.18
N ARG A 51 4.41 3.59 -13.69
CA ARG A 51 4.84 3.24 -12.32
C ARG A 51 6.34 3.07 -12.17
N ARG A 52 7.13 3.17 -13.25
CA ARG A 52 8.59 2.94 -13.20
C ARG A 52 9.29 3.87 -12.20
N ARG A 53 8.96 5.16 -12.20
CA ARG A 53 9.56 6.15 -11.29
C ARG A 53 9.26 5.81 -9.82
N GLU A 54 8.00 5.49 -9.53
CA GLU A 54 7.50 5.11 -8.20
C GLU A 54 8.29 3.89 -7.67
N LEU A 55 8.38 2.83 -8.48
CA LEU A 55 9.06 1.60 -8.12
C LEU A 55 10.58 1.77 -7.96
N GLN A 56 11.20 2.61 -8.78
CA GLN A 56 12.63 2.92 -8.68
C GLN A 56 12.95 3.72 -7.41
N ALA A 57 12.10 4.69 -7.04
CA ALA A 57 12.27 5.44 -5.80
C ALA A 57 12.18 4.52 -4.57
N TYR A 58 11.21 3.60 -4.56
CA TYR A 58 11.08 2.61 -3.50
C TYR A 58 12.25 1.61 -3.44
N GLU A 59 12.74 1.18 -4.60
CA GLU A 59 13.93 0.34 -4.70
C GLU A 59 15.13 1.00 -4.00
N LEU A 60 15.39 2.27 -4.31
CA LEU A 60 16.47 3.04 -3.70
C LEU A 60 16.29 3.18 -2.19
N HIS A 61 15.05 3.38 -1.73
CA HIS A 61 14.73 3.45 -0.30
C HIS A 61 15.09 2.15 0.43
N ILE A 62 14.63 1.00 -0.05
CA ILE A 62 14.93 -0.30 0.60
C ILE A 62 16.42 -0.64 0.49
N GLN A 63 17.07 -0.34 -0.64
CA GLN A 63 18.52 -0.51 -0.77
C GLN A 63 19.30 0.31 0.25
N ARG A 64 18.91 1.57 0.52
CA ARG A 64 19.52 2.39 1.57
C ARG A 64 19.39 1.76 2.95
N LEU A 65 18.24 1.17 3.27
CA LEU A 65 18.07 0.43 4.53
C LEU A 65 19.07 -0.73 4.61
N PHE A 66 19.18 -1.56 3.57
CA PHE A 66 20.15 -2.65 3.57
C PHE A 66 21.61 -2.19 3.66
N ASN A 67 21.94 -1.04 3.07
CA ASN A 67 23.31 -0.52 3.11
C ASN A 67 23.66 0.12 4.46
N ASN A 68 22.68 0.68 5.16
CA ASN A 68 22.89 1.40 6.42
C ASN A 68 22.86 0.49 7.65
N PHE A 69 22.27 -0.71 7.54
CA PHE A 69 22.12 -1.64 8.65
C PHE A 69 22.91 -2.92 8.42
N GLN A 70 23.49 -3.46 9.49
CA GLN A 70 24.23 -4.71 9.46
C GLN A 70 23.36 -5.94 9.09
N PRO A 71 23.94 -7.03 8.57
CA PRO A 71 23.20 -8.21 8.11
C PRO A 71 22.23 -8.83 9.13
N SER A 72 22.51 -8.73 10.43
CA SER A 72 21.61 -9.23 11.48
C SER A 72 20.26 -8.50 11.53
N VAL A 73 20.16 -7.29 10.97
CA VAL A 73 18.94 -6.48 10.91
C VAL A 73 18.17 -6.71 9.60
N HIS A 74 18.76 -7.36 8.60
CA HIS A 74 18.12 -7.63 7.30
C HIS A 74 16.73 -8.31 7.40
N PRO A 75 16.49 -9.28 8.30
CA PRO A 75 15.15 -9.86 8.47
C PRO A 75 14.09 -8.82 8.84
N SER A 76 14.45 -7.80 9.62
CA SER A 76 13.54 -6.71 10.00
C SER A 76 13.24 -5.78 8.82
N ILE A 77 14.22 -5.54 7.95
CA ILE A 77 14.03 -4.76 6.70
C ILE A 77 13.05 -5.49 5.78
N ILE A 78 13.17 -6.82 5.65
CA ILE A 78 12.25 -7.64 4.83
C ILE A 78 10.83 -7.62 5.41
N LYS A 79 10.69 -7.71 6.74
CA LYS A 79 9.38 -7.55 7.41
C LYS A 79 8.78 -6.17 7.14
N TYR A 80 9.61 -5.13 7.18
CA TYR A 80 9.21 -3.77 6.86
C TYR A 80 8.72 -3.63 5.41
N ASP A 81 9.48 -4.13 4.42
CA ASP A 81 9.06 -4.15 3.00
C ASP A 81 7.70 -4.83 2.83
N LYS A 82 7.54 -6.02 3.42
CA LYS A 82 6.26 -6.75 3.40
C LYS A 82 5.11 -5.91 3.97
N ALA A 83 5.32 -5.27 5.13
CA ALA A 83 4.30 -4.44 5.78
C ALA A 83 3.91 -3.24 4.90
N VAL A 84 4.89 -2.53 4.34
CA VAL A 84 4.66 -1.37 3.47
C VAL A 84 3.89 -1.78 2.21
N ARG A 85 4.28 -2.87 1.56
CA ARG A 85 3.58 -3.35 0.35
C ARG A 85 2.17 -3.84 0.64
N GLN A 86 1.93 -4.45 1.82
CA GLN A 86 0.58 -4.79 2.26
C GLN A 86 -0.29 -3.56 2.52
N LEU A 87 0.26 -2.55 3.21
CA LEU A 87 -0.43 -1.28 3.47
C LEU A 87 -0.85 -0.63 2.15
N ILE A 88 0.08 -0.46 1.22
CA ILE A 88 -0.17 0.18 -0.07
C ILE A 88 -1.13 -0.66 -0.91
N GLY A 89 -1.01 -1.99 -0.89
CA GLY A 89 -1.98 -2.87 -1.54
C GLY A 89 -3.40 -2.71 -0.99
N SER A 90 -3.55 -2.39 0.30
CA SER A 90 -4.85 -2.15 0.95
C SER A 90 -5.38 -0.72 0.77
N ARG A 91 -4.53 0.24 0.38
CA ARG A 91 -4.85 1.66 0.31
C ARG A 91 -4.56 2.23 -1.07
N ARG A 92 -5.60 2.76 -1.72
CA ARG A 92 -5.46 3.38 -3.05
C ARG A 92 -4.94 4.82 -3.03
N ASP A 93 -4.72 5.39 -1.85
CA ASP A 93 -4.39 6.80 -1.65
C ASP A 93 -2.92 7.07 -1.31
N ILE A 94 -2.08 6.03 -1.32
CA ILE A 94 -0.64 6.11 -1.02
C ILE A 94 0.14 5.42 -2.12
N LEU A 95 1.23 6.04 -2.57
CA LEU A 95 2.18 5.46 -3.53
C LEU A 95 3.47 4.97 -2.83
N LEU A 96 4.21 4.07 -3.49
CA LEU A 96 5.48 3.54 -2.95
C LEU A 96 6.59 4.60 -2.84
N ASP A 97 6.54 5.69 -3.60
CA ASP A 97 7.50 6.78 -3.51
C ASP A 97 7.17 7.82 -2.43
N GLU A 98 5.97 7.76 -1.85
CA GLU A 98 5.52 8.63 -0.76
C GLU A 98 5.99 8.12 0.61
N VAL A 99 7.30 7.90 0.76
CA VAL A 99 7.93 7.28 1.94
C VAL A 99 7.45 7.90 3.27
N ASN A 100 7.33 9.23 3.30
CA ASN A 100 6.91 9.98 4.49
C ASN A 100 5.45 9.72 4.91
N ARG A 101 4.60 9.21 4.01
CA ARG A 101 3.16 8.98 4.30
C ARG A 101 2.88 7.65 4.97
N TYR A 102 3.83 6.72 4.93
CA TYR A 102 3.72 5.43 5.64
C TYR A 102 4.77 5.23 6.72
N ILE A 103 5.78 6.09 6.83
CA ILE A 103 6.63 6.16 8.02
C ILE A 103 5.92 7.03 9.07
N ILE A 104 5.50 6.43 10.17
CA ILE A 104 4.92 7.18 11.30
C ILE A 104 6.05 7.96 12.00
N PRO A 105 5.90 9.26 12.26
CA PRO A 105 6.86 10.04 13.05
C PRO A 105 7.04 9.43 14.45
N GLY A 106 8.29 9.20 14.87
CA GLY A 106 8.62 8.64 16.19
C GLY A 106 9.40 7.32 16.18
N GLY A 107 9.83 6.81 15.01
CA GLY A 107 10.75 5.66 14.94
C GLY A 107 10.14 4.30 15.31
N MET A 108 8.84 4.23 15.57
CA MET A 108 8.13 2.96 15.74
C MET A 108 7.99 2.28 14.37
N HIS A 109 9.01 1.51 14.00
CA HIS A 109 8.92 0.57 12.89
C HIS A 109 7.77 -0.40 13.16
N TYR A 110 6.80 -0.40 12.23
CA TYR A 110 5.65 -1.30 12.12
C TYR A 110 5.67 -2.49 13.10
N GLN A 111 4.98 -2.33 14.22
CA GLN A 111 4.46 -3.46 14.97
C GLN A 111 3.33 -4.03 14.10
N LEU A 112 3.66 -5.00 13.25
CA LEU A 112 2.68 -5.85 12.59
C LEU A 112 1.76 -6.40 13.69
N GLN A 113 0.54 -5.92 13.77
CA GLN A 113 -0.50 -6.62 14.50
C GLN A 113 -0.77 -7.91 13.73
N GLY A 114 -0.18 -9.02 14.20
CA GLY A 114 -0.49 -10.34 13.66
C GLY A 114 0.57 -11.41 13.89
N SER A 115 0.64 -11.95 15.11
CA SER A 115 0.81 -13.39 15.39
C SER A 115 0.59 -13.65 16.89
N SER A 116 -0.63 -13.40 17.36
CA SER A 116 -1.15 -14.12 18.53
C SER A 116 -2.24 -15.05 18.00
N SER A 117 -1.94 -16.34 18.02
CA SER A 117 -2.94 -17.40 17.98
C SER A 117 -3.96 -17.10 19.07
N GLY A 118 -5.17 -16.72 18.67
CA GLY A 118 -6.19 -16.22 19.58
C GLY A 118 -7.48 -16.03 18.81
N ASP A 119 -8.26 -17.10 18.80
CA ASP A 119 -9.67 -17.14 18.47
C ASP A 119 -10.41 -15.87 18.96
N HIS A 120 -11.15 -15.21 18.06
CA HIS A 120 -12.56 -14.87 18.24
C HIS A 120 -13.11 -14.02 17.09
N SER A 121 -14.24 -14.51 16.60
CA SER A 121 -15.21 -13.90 15.69
C SER A 121 -15.54 -12.42 15.98
N LYS A 122 -15.64 -11.60 14.92
CA LYS A 122 -16.87 -10.92 14.44
C LYS A 122 -16.52 -9.76 13.49
N SER A 123 -16.88 -9.94 12.22
CA SER A 123 -17.01 -8.87 11.23
C SER A 123 -18.10 -7.90 11.70
N SER A 124 -17.72 -6.66 12.03
CA SER A 124 -18.67 -5.57 12.24
C SER A 124 -18.71 -4.70 10.98
N THR A 125 -19.65 -5.01 10.09
CA THR A 125 -20.10 -4.14 9.00
C THR A 125 -20.82 -2.92 9.60
N ARG A 126 -20.08 -1.92 10.09
CA ARG A 126 -20.69 -0.63 10.48
C ARG A 126 -20.52 0.39 9.35
N PRO A 127 -21.59 1.06 8.90
CA PRO A 127 -21.49 2.12 7.90
C PRO A 127 -20.62 3.26 8.45
N ARG A 128 -19.51 3.53 7.76
CA ARG A 128 -18.56 4.59 8.13
C ARG A 128 -19.23 5.94 7.87
N ASN A 129 -19.59 6.63 8.93
CA ASN A 129 -20.36 7.87 8.87
C ASN A 129 -19.46 9.02 8.35
N LYS A 130 -19.50 9.26 7.04
CA LYS A 130 -18.62 10.18 6.29
C LYS A 130 -18.64 11.61 6.86
N ALA A 131 -19.74 12.04 7.48
CA ALA A 131 -19.88 13.35 8.11
C ALA A 131 -18.89 13.64 9.25
N LYS A 132 -18.24 12.59 9.81
CA LYS A 132 -17.27 12.74 10.90
C LYS A 132 -15.83 12.94 10.40
N GLU A 133 -15.54 12.65 9.13
CA GLU A 133 -14.20 12.70 8.55
C GLU A 133 -13.84 14.13 8.11
N VAL A 134 -12.54 14.47 8.16
CA VAL A 134 -12.03 15.77 7.68
C VAL A 134 -12.04 15.79 6.15
N CYS A 135 -12.50 16.89 5.56
CA CYS A 135 -12.54 17.06 4.11
C CYS A 135 -11.14 17.36 3.56
N HIS A 136 -10.55 16.39 2.85
CA HIS A 136 -9.26 16.60 2.19
C HIS A 136 -9.34 17.53 0.97
N ASN A 137 -10.49 17.59 0.29
CA ASN A 137 -10.68 18.53 -0.83
C ASN A 137 -10.71 19.98 -0.33
N PHE A 138 -11.28 20.23 0.85
CA PHE A 138 -11.27 21.55 1.49
C PHE A 138 -9.84 21.95 1.84
N ASN A 139 -9.06 21.01 2.38
CA ASN A 139 -7.64 21.23 2.66
C ASN A 139 -6.79 21.55 1.42
N ARG A 140 -7.24 21.14 0.23
CA ARG A 140 -6.61 21.43 -1.06
C ARG A 140 -7.18 22.67 -1.76
N GLY A 141 -8.16 23.35 -1.17
CA GLY A 141 -8.84 24.50 -1.77
C GLY A 141 -9.78 24.17 -2.93
N ASN A 142 -10.13 22.90 -3.11
CA ASN A 142 -10.92 22.41 -4.25
C ASN A 142 -12.19 21.67 -3.79
N CYS A 143 -12.84 22.16 -2.73
CA CYS A 143 -14.10 21.60 -2.25
C CYS A 143 -15.26 22.55 -2.53
N ASP A 144 -16.26 22.03 -3.22
CA ASP A 144 -17.48 22.75 -3.58
C ASP A 144 -18.69 22.13 -2.85
N GLY A 145 -18.75 22.34 -1.53
CA GLY A 145 -19.81 21.84 -0.65
C GLY A 145 -19.80 20.31 -0.41
N CYS A 146 -19.55 19.88 0.83
CA CYS A 146 -19.69 18.47 1.19
C CYS A 146 -20.07 18.27 2.66
N GLU A 147 -20.49 17.06 3.02
CA GLU A 147 -20.91 16.72 4.38
C GLU A 147 -19.74 16.50 5.36
N ARG A 148 -18.51 16.49 4.87
CA ARG A 148 -17.30 16.27 5.68
C ARG A 148 -16.89 17.53 6.43
N LYS A 149 -16.14 17.39 7.51
CA LYS A 149 -15.67 18.54 8.31
C LYS A 149 -14.67 19.39 7.54
N HIS A 150 -14.99 20.65 7.31
CA HIS A 150 -14.08 21.66 6.75
C HIS A 150 -13.19 22.23 7.85
N GLN A 151 -12.14 21.48 8.17
CA GLN A 151 -11.15 21.78 9.20
C GLN A 151 -9.75 21.59 8.62
N CYS A 152 -8.83 22.49 8.96
CA CYS A 152 -7.43 22.39 8.55
C CYS A 152 -6.82 21.11 9.13
N SER A 153 -6.22 20.27 8.29
CA SER A 153 -5.58 19.03 8.75
C SER A 153 -4.28 19.26 9.52
N THR A 154 -3.71 20.47 9.44
CA THR A 154 -2.44 20.84 10.08
C THR A 154 -2.65 21.41 11.48
N CYS A 155 -3.56 22.39 11.63
CA CYS A 155 -3.79 23.09 12.90
C CYS A 155 -5.13 22.77 13.56
N GLY A 156 -6.05 22.10 12.87
CA GLY A 156 -7.37 21.80 13.41
C GLY A 156 -8.34 22.99 13.44
N GLU A 157 -7.99 24.15 12.90
CA GLU A 157 -8.90 25.30 12.87
C GLU A 157 -9.86 25.28 11.67
N LYS A 158 -10.99 25.98 11.80
CA LYS A 158 -11.94 26.20 10.70
C LYS A 158 -11.56 27.46 9.90
N GLY A 159 -12.05 27.58 8.68
CA GLY A 159 -11.91 28.80 7.86
C GLY A 159 -10.73 28.81 6.87
N HIS A 160 -9.79 27.88 6.98
CA HIS A 160 -8.75 27.67 5.96
C HIS A 160 -8.45 26.18 5.76
N GLY A 161 -8.00 25.82 4.56
CA GLY A 161 -7.42 24.52 4.26
C GLY A 161 -5.91 24.51 4.52
N ALA A 162 -5.32 23.32 4.66
CA ALA A 162 -3.88 23.16 4.92
C ALA A 162 -2.92 23.78 3.89
N ASN A 163 -3.40 24.18 2.72
CA ASN A 163 -2.63 24.86 1.67
C ASN A 163 -2.66 26.40 1.74
N LYS A 164 -3.07 27.00 2.87
CA LYS A 164 -3.01 28.43 3.12
C LYS A 164 -2.00 28.76 4.20
#